data_AF-A0A414Q4T2-F1
#
_entry.id   AF-A0A414Q4T2-F1
#
_cell.length_a   1.000
_cell.length_b   1.000
_cell.length_c   1.000
_cell.angle_alpha   90.00
_cell.angle_beta   90.00
_cell.angle_gamma   90.00
#
_symmetry.space_group_name_H-M   'P 1'
#
loop_
_entity.id
_entity.type
_entity.pdbx_description
1 polymer ?
#
loop_
_entity_poly.entity_id
_entity_poly.type
_entity_poly.pdbx_seq_one_letter_code
_entity_poly.pdbx_strand_id
1 'polypeptide(L)'
;MDQMNIVVGETSRYKTLKGYCFMSCKTIYVMISSFLSEEEKMIVAAHELGHIILHRSQLKMAPMQDDTLYNMTDNTEYQANLFAADLLINDEEIEDMVQNEDLDYFGLCSSLNATPELMSFKLYSLTKRGQAYHMPMEIQSNFLAK
;
A
#
# COMPACT_ATOMS: atom_id res chain seq x y z
N MET A 1 -0.71 12.37 -17.59
CA MET A 1 -0.95 12.63 -16.15
C MET A 1 -1.52 14.04 -15.88
N ASP A 2 -1.49 14.97 -16.85
CA ASP A 2 -2.08 16.32 -16.78
C ASP A 2 -3.62 16.42 -16.61
N GLN A 3 -4.32 15.30 -16.43
CA GLN A 3 -5.80 15.26 -16.41
C GLN A 3 -6.41 15.07 -15.01
N MET A 4 -5.61 14.88 -13.96
CA MET A 4 -6.15 14.57 -12.62
C MET A 4 -6.12 15.72 -11.61
N ASN A 5 -5.47 16.86 -11.90
CA ASN A 5 -5.27 17.98 -10.98
C ASN A 5 -4.83 17.51 -9.58
N ILE A 6 -3.73 16.76 -9.52
CA ILE A 6 -3.17 16.24 -8.26
C ILE A 6 -2.00 17.13 -7.85
N VAL A 7 -2.02 17.59 -6.61
CA VAL A 7 -0.92 18.28 -5.95
C VAL A 7 -0.39 17.36 -4.85
N VAL A 8 0.90 17.02 -4.94
CA VAL A 8 1.58 16.22 -3.92
C VAL A 8 2.48 17.14 -3.11
N GLY A 9 2.46 16.99 -1.79
CA GLY A 9 3.32 17.76 -0.89
C GLY A 9 3.61 17.01 0.40
N GLU A 10 4.53 17.54 1.18
CA GLU A 10 4.86 17.02 2.51
C GLU A 10 4.27 17.88 3.62
N THR A 11 4.00 17.27 4.77
CA THR A 11 3.50 17.95 5.96
C THR A 11 4.11 17.38 7.22
N SER A 12 4.42 18.26 8.18
CA SER A 12 4.86 17.90 9.53
C SER A 12 3.77 18.17 10.59
N ARG A 13 2.55 18.49 10.14
CA ARG A 13 1.44 18.93 11.00
C ARG A 13 0.93 17.84 11.94
N TYR A 14 1.01 16.58 11.52
CA TYR A 14 0.53 15.42 12.27
C TYR A 14 1.72 14.50 12.56
N LYS A 15 1.86 14.06 13.81
CA LYS A 15 3.02 13.26 14.24
C LYS A 15 2.86 11.77 13.94
N THR A 16 1.62 11.26 14.02
CA THR A 16 1.30 9.84 13.88
C THR A 16 0.80 9.50 12.49
N LEU A 17 0.12 10.44 11.83
CA LEU A 17 -0.42 10.26 10.50
C LEU A 17 0.69 10.24 9.45
N LYS A 18 0.70 9.18 8.64
CA LYS A 18 1.70 8.92 7.60
C LYS A 18 1.37 9.58 6.27
N GLY A 19 0.10 9.64 5.88
CA GLY A 19 -0.36 10.29 4.66
C GLY A 19 -1.85 10.61 4.72
N TYR A 20 -2.33 11.48 3.84
CA TYR A 20 -3.76 11.61 3.57
C TYR A 20 -4.00 12.27 2.22
N CYS A 21 -5.15 11.98 1.61
CA CYS A 21 -5.62 12.69 0.43
C CYS A 21 -7.03 13.27 0.60
N PHE A 22 -7.30 14.38 -0.10
CA PHE A 22 -8.61 15.02 -0.11
C PHE A 22 -8.82 15.83 -1.39
N MET A 23 -10.08 16.05 -1.77
CA MET A 23 -10.42 16.89 -2.92
C MET A 23 -10.93 18.26 -2.48
N SER A 24 -10.36 19.32 -3.03
CA SER A 24 -10.84 20.70 -2.87
C SER A 24 -10.84 21.41 -4.23
N CYS A 25 -11.94 22.06 -4.59
CA CYS A 25 -12.09 22.78 -5.87
C CYS A 25 -11.64 21.97 -7.11
N LYS A 26 -12.05 20.69 -7.19
CA LYS A 26 -11.67 19.74 -8.26
C LYS A 26 -10.16 19.43 -8.35
N THR A 27 -9.39 19.85 -7.37
CA THR A 27 -7.97 19.52 -7.20
C THR A 27 -7.85 18.51 -6.07
N ILE A 28 -7.10 17.44 -6.31
CA ILE A 28 -6.77 16.45 -5.28
C ILE A 28 -5.45 16.85 -4.66
N TYR A 29 -5.40 16.83 -3.34
CA TYR A 29 -4.19 17.06 -2.57
C TYR A 29 -3.79 15.76 -1.91
N VAL A 30 -2.54 15.38 -2.07
CA VAL A 30 -1.90 14.25 -1.38
C VAL A 30 -0.83 14.84 -0.48
N MET A 31 -0.97 14.61 0.82
CA MET A 31 -0.06 15.11 1.82
C MET A 31 0.63 13.93 2.49
N ILE A 32 1.95 13.86 2.36
CA ILE A 32 2.77 12.78 2.94
C ILE A 32 3.50 13.34 4.16
N SER A 33 3.62 12.53 5.21
CA SER A 33 4.37 12.94 6.39
C SER A 33 5.84 13.15 6.07
N SER A 34 6.38 14.31 6.44
CA SER A 34 7.80 14.63 6.27
C SER A 34 8.73 13.86 7.23
N PHE A 35 8.15 13.07 8.16
CA PHE A 35 8.91 12.26 9.12
C PHE A 35 9.27 10.86 8.59
N LEU A 36 8.75 10.49 7.42
CA LEU A 36 8.96 9.19 6.79
C LEU A 36 10.26 9.13 5.99
N SER A 37 10.86 7.94 5.89
CA SER A 37 11.94 7.69 4.93
C SER A 37 11.43 7.78 3.49
N GLU A 38 12.32 7.92 2.50
CA GLU A 38 11.90 7.99 1.09
C GLU A 38 11.20 6.70 0.63
N GLU A 39 11.63 5.55 1.14
CA GLU A 39 10.99 4.26 0.89
C GLU A 39 9.57 4.21 1.47
N GLU A 40 9.39 4.66 2.71
CA GLU A 40 8.07 4.76 3.34
C GLU A 40 7.17 5.74 2.59
N LYS A 41 7.69 6.91 2.19
CA LYS A 41 6.93 7.89 1.39
C LYS A 41 6.43 7.28 0.09
N MET A 42 7.17 6.35 -0.51
CA MET A 42 6.77 5.69 -1.75
C MET A 42 5.61 4.73 -1.54
N ILE A 43 5.63 3.99 -0.43
CA ILE A 43 4.52 3.12 -0.01
C ILE A 43 3.27 3.96 0.26
N VAL A 44 3.41 5.05 1.02
CA VAL A 44 2.29 5.96 1.30
C VAL A 44 1.75 6.59 0.01
N ALA A 45 2.62 7.08 -0.88
CA ALA A 45 2.19 7.66 -2.14
C ALA A 45 1.40 6.67 -3.02
N ALA A 46 1.85 5.42 -3.10
CA ALA A 46 1.16 4.36 -3.83
C ALA A 46 -0.21 4.03 -3.20
N HIS A 47 -0.27 3.99 -1.87
CA HIS A 47 -1.50 3.81 -1.11
C HIS A 47 -2.51 4.93 -1.39
N GLU A 48 -2.10 6.20 -1.27
CA GLU A 48 -2.96 7.36 -1.56
C GLU A 48 -3.40 7.40 -3.02
N LEU A 49 -2.55 6.95 -3.94
CA LEU A 49 -2.93 6.78 -5.35
C LEU A 49 -4.03 5.73 -5.52
N GLY A 50 -3.99 4.65 -4.74
CA GLY A 50 -5.06 3.66 -4.66
C GLY A 50 -6.40 4.29 -4.28
N HIS A 51 -6.41 5.14 -3.26
CA HIS A 51 -7.60 5.92 -2.89
C HIS A 51 -8.09 6.83 -4.03
N ILE A 52 -7.18 7.49 -4.73
CA ILE A 52 -7.55 8.37 -5.84
C ILE A 52 -8.16 7.61 -7.01
N ILE A 53 -7.65 6.42 -7.32
CA ILE A 53 -8.09 5.61 -8.47
C ILE A 53 -9.37 4.85 -8.14
N LEU A 54 -9.42 4.17 -6.99
CA LEU A 54 -10.51 3.27 -6.62
C LEU A 54 -11.64 3.99 -5.88
N HIS A 55 -11.33 5.07 -5.17
CA HIS A 55 -12.19 5.65 -4.13
C HIS A 55 -12.45 7.15 -4.31
N ARG A 56 -12.22 7.68 -5.52
CA ARG A 56 -12.35 9.12 -5.85
C ARG A 56 -13.64 9.79 -5.38
N SER A 57 -14.77 9.07 -5.35
CA SER A 57 -16.07 9.62 -4.94
C SER A 57 -16.12 9.93 -3.44
N GLN A 58 -15.40 9.17 -2.61
CA GLN A 58 -15.37 9.30 -1.15
C GLN A 58 -14.52 10.51 -0.73
N LEU A 59 -13.48 10.86 -1.51
CA LEU A 59 -12.65 12.07 -1.33
C LEU A 59 -13.42 13.41 -1.43
N LYS A 60 -14.67 13.39 -1.93
CA LYS A 60 -15.52 14.58 -2.09
C LYS A 60 -16.38 14.90 -0.87
N MET A 61 -16.57 13.94 0.05
CA MET A 61 -17.55 14.07 1.14
C MET A 61 -16.94 14.49 2.48
N ALA A 62 -15.65 14.20 2.71
CA ALA A 62 -14.82 14.72 3.80
C ALA A 62 -13.34 14.35 3.50
N PRO A 63 -12.33 15.01 4.10
CA PRO A 63 -10.96 14.49 4.09
C PRO A 63 -10.97 13.07 4.68
N MET A 64 -10.41 12.09 3.97
CA MET A 64 -10.12 10.80 4.60
C MET A 64 -8.98 11.07 5.57
N GLN A 65 -9.31 11.20 6.86
CA GLN A 65 -8.33 11.27 7.93
C GLN A 65 -7.89 9.85 8.23
N ASP A 66 -6.72 9.50 7.72
CA ASP A 66 -6.06 8.27 8.08
C ASP A 66 -5.42 8.45 9.48
N ASP A 67 -5.30 7.36 10.23
CA ASP A 67 -4.54 7.27 11.49
C ASP A 67 -3.77 5.93 11.53
N THR A 68 -3.98 5.04 10.56
CA THR A 68 -3.45 3.67 10.54
C THR A 68 -3.38 3.14 9.10
N LEU A 69 -2.19 3.25 8.48
CA LEU A 69 -1.84 2.39 7.34
C LEU A 69 -2.06 0.93 7.71
N TYR A 70 -2.59 0.14 6.77
CA TYR A 70 -2.92 -1.28 6.91
C TYR A 70 -4.22 -1.64 7.66
N ASN A 71 -5.17 -0.70 7.79
CA ASN A 71 -6.49 -1.00 8.37
C ASN A 71 -7.30 -1.95 7.48
N MET A 72 -7.73 -3.08 8.06
CA MET A 72 -8.49 -4.16 7.39
C MET A 72 -10.01 -4.07 7.61
N THR A 73 -10.49 -3.21 8.51
CA THR A 73 -11.94 -3.05 8.78
C THR A 73 -12.62 -2.10 7.81
N ASP A 74 -11.85 -1.18 7.21
CA ASP A 74 -12.31 -0.34 6.13
C ASP A 74 -11.94 -0.99 4.79
N ASN A 75 -12.96 -1.32 4.00
CA ASN A 75 -12.79 -1.96 2.69
C ASN A 75 -11.99 -1.05 1.73
N THR A 76 -12.03 0.27 1.93
CA THR A 76 -11.30 1.23 1.09
C THR A 76 -9.80 1.19 1.38
N GLU A 77 -9.41 1.21 2.65
CA GLU A 77 -8.02 1.07 3.10
C GLU A 77 -7.42 -0.26 2.66
N TYR A 78 -8.17 -1.34 2.84
CA TYR A 78 -7.76 -2.66 2.38
C TYR A 78 -7.50 -2.70 0.85
N GLN A 79 -8.39 -2.11 0.05
CA GLN A 79 -8.23 -2.05 -1.40
C GLN A 79 -7.05 -1.14 -1.81
N ALA A 80 -6.84 -0.02 -1.12
CA ALA A 80 -5.69 0.85 -1.35
C ALA A 80 -4.35 0.16 -1.03
N ASN A 81 -4.30 -0.65 0.03
CA ASN A 81 -3.11 -1.45 0.36
C ASN A 81 -2.81 -2.54 -0.68
N LEU A 82 -3.83 -3.26 -1.17
CA LEU A 82 -3.66 -4.21 -2.27
C LEU A 82 -3.17 -3.51 -3.54
N PHE A 83 -3.76 -2.35 -3.86
CA PHE A 83 -3.34 -1.55 -5.00
C PHE A 83 -1.87 -1.13 -4.89
N ALA A 84 -1.45 -0.64 -3.72
CA ALA A 84 -0.06 -0.23 -3.49
C ALA A 84 0.92 -1.41 -3.64
N ALA A 85 0.57 -2.57 -3.09
CA ALA A 85 1.39 -3.77 -3.20
C ALA A 85 1.55 -4.24 -4.64
N ASP A 86 0.46 -4.29 -5.41
CA ASP A 86 0.51 -4.70 -6.82
C ASP A 86 1.15 -3.65 -7.74
N LEU A 87 1.12 -2.38 -7.35
CA LEU A 87 1.80 -1.30 -8.09
C LEU A 87 3.32 -1.32 -7.85
N LEU A 88 3.76 -1.56 -6.62
CA LEU A 88 5.16 -1.41 -6.22
C LEU A 88 5.99 -2.67 -6.41
N ILE A 89 5.38 -3.86 -6.36
CA ILE A 89 6.07 -5.14 -6.45
C ILE A 89 5.56 -5.84 -7.72
N ASN A 90 6.44 -6.15 -8.67
CA ASN A 90 6.02 -6.84 -9.89
C ASN A 90 5.75 -8.32 -9.61
N ASP A 91 4.82 -8.91 -10.36
CA ASP A 91 4.49 -10.34 -10.23
C ASP A 91 5.69 -11.21 -10.65
N GLU A 92 6.35 -10.84 -11.75
CA GLU A 92 7.48 -11.58 -12.33
C GLU A 92 8.68 -11.62 -11.36
N GLU A 93 8.90 -10.55 -10.61
CA GLU A 93 9.96 -10.50 -9.60
C GLU A 93 9.70 -11.51 -8.47
N ILE A 94 8.44 -11.69 -8.06
CA ILE A 94 8.08 -12.72 -7.06
C ILE A 94 8.27 -14.12 -7.66
N GLU A 95 7.85 -14.33 -8.91
CA GLU A 95 8.00 -15.62 -9.59
C GLU A 95 9.46 -16.05 -9.72
N ASP A 96 10.35 -15.15 -10.13
CA ASP A 96 11.77 -15.42 -10.27
C ASP A 96 12.43 -15.71 -8.91
N MET A 97 12.04 -14.98 -7.87
CA MET A 97 12.63 -15.14 -6.55
C MET A 97 12.16 -16.40 -5.81
N VAL A 98 10.92 -16.83 -5.99
CA VAL A 98 10.39 -18.06 -5.34
C VAL A 98 11.00 -19.33 -5.94
N GLN A 99 11.62 -19.28 -7.12
CA GLN A 99 12.39 -20.40 -7.66
C GLN A 99 13.68 -20.69 -6.88
N ASN A 100 14.11 -19.76 -6.04
CA ASN A 100 15.28 -19.95 -5.19
C ASN A 100 14.89 -20.63 -3.87
N GLU A 101 15.13 -21.94 -3.78
CA GLU A 101 14.77 -22.78 -2.61
C GLU A 101 15.45 -22.35 -1.30
N ASP A 102 16.56 -21.59 -1.38
CA ASP A 102 17.29 -21.08 -0.21
C ASP A 102 16.74 -19.73 0.32
N LEU A 103 15.79 -19.11 -0.39
CA LEU A 103 15.27 -17.79 -0.04
C LEU A 103 14.11 -17.90 0.95
N ASP A 104 14.32 -17.43 2.18
CA ASP A 104 13.24 -17.30 3.15
C ASP A 104 12.41 -16.02 2.94
N TYR A 105 11.28 -15.91 3.67
CA TYR A 105 10.35 -14.78 3.55
C TYR A 105 11.00 -13.42 3.82
N PHE A 106 11.93 -13.33 4.78
CA PHE A 106 12.62 -12.07 5.09
C PHE A 106 13.68 -11.75 4.04
N GLY A 107 14.32 -12.76 3.47
CA GLY A 107 15.18 -12.64 2.30
C GLY A 107 14.42 -12.13 1.08
N LEU A 108 13.20 -12.62 0.84
CA LEU A 108 12.32 -12.13 -0.22
C LEU A 108 11.95 -10.65 -0.02
N CYS A 109 11.52 -10.29 1.19
CA CYS A 109 11.23 -8.90 1.55
C CYS A 109 12.44 -7.98 1.32
N SER A 110 13.62 -8.40 1.78
CA SER A 110 14.85 -7.62 1.66
C SER A 110 15.30 -7.45 0.21
N SER A 111 15.14 -8.49 -0.60
CA SER A 111 15.56 -8.47 -2.01
C SER A 111 14.70 -7.58 -2.89
N LEU A 112 13.43 -7.43 -2.53
CA LEU A 112 12.47 -6.56 -3.24
C LEU A 112 12.29 -5.20 -2.57
N ASN A 113 13.15 -4.87 -1.59
CA ASN A 113 13.10 -3.65 -0.80
C ASN A 113 11.67 -3.35 -0.27
N ALA A 114 10.98 -4.40 0.16
CA ALA A 114 9.60 -4.35 0.59
C ALA A 114 9.48 -4.66 2.08
N THR A 115 8.65 -3.90 2.79
CA THR A 115 8.28 -4.23 4.17
C THR A 115 7.48 -5.54 4.21
N PRO A 116 7.58 -6.35 5.28
CA PRO A 116 6.75 -7.55 5.47
C PRO A 116 5.25 -7.30 5.28
N GLU A 117 4.75 -6.15 5.73
CA GLU A 117 3.35 -5.76 5.62
C GLU A 117 2.94 -5.63 4.15
N LEU A 118 3.67 -4.83 3.36
CA LEU A 118 3.44 -4.69 1.91
C LEU A 118 3.56 -6.02 1.17
N MET A 119 4.56 -6.83 1.50
CA MET A 119 4.77 -8.16 0.90
C MET A 119 3.60 -9.10 1.19
N SER A 120 3.01 -9.02 2.40
CA SER A 120 1.83 -9.82 2.75
C SER A 120 0.62 -9.48 1.88
N PHE A 121 0.38 -8.19 1.60
CA PHE A 121 -0.66 -7.77 0.65
C PHE A 121 -0.39 -8.27 -0.77
N LYS A 122 0.87 -8.22 -1.22
CA LYS A 122 1.25 -8.72 -2.55
C LYS A 122 0.94 -10.20 -2.71
N LEU A 123 1.43 -11.02 -1.79
CA LEU A 123 1.25 -12.48 -1.81
C LEU A 123 -0.21 -12.88 -1.69
N TYR A 124 -0.99 -12.14 -0.89
CA TYR A 124 -2.43 -12.34 -0.83
C TYR A 124 -3.11 -12.03 -2.17
N SER A 125 -2.75 -10.92 -2.83
CA SER A 125 -3.28 -10.57 -4.17
C SER A 125 -3.00 -11.68 -5.18
N LEU A 126 -1.75 -12.15 -5.24
CA LEU A 126 -1.32 -13.25 -6.11
C LEU A 126 -2.14 -14.54 -5.87
N THR A 127 -2.32 -14.92 -4.59
CA THR A 127 -3.11 -16.09 -4.21
C THR A 127 -4.57 -15.95 -4.66
N LYS A 128 -5.16 -14.76 -4.55
CA LYS A 128 -6.54 -14.49 -5.02
C LYS A 128 -6.67 -14.53 -6.54
N ARG A 129 -5.59 -14.21 -7.27
CA ARG A 129 -5.53 -14.27 -8.74
C ARG A 129 -5.26 -15.69 -9.27
N GLY A 130 -5.06 -16.67 -8.39
CA GLY A 130 -4.89 -18.08 -8.74
C GLY A 130 -3.45 -18.53 -8.90
N GLN A 131 -2.48 -17.67 -8.58
CA GLN A 131 -1.07 -18.05 -8.48
C GLN A 131 -0.81 -18.63 -7.09
N ALA A 132 -0.61 -19.95 -7.01
CA ALA A 132 -0.36 -20.64 -5.75
C ALA A 132 1.15 -20.66 -5.47
N TYR A 133 1.61 -19.78 -4.58
CA TYR A 133 2.96 -19.87 -4.02
C TYR A 133 2.90 -20.67 -2.72
N HIS A 134 3.75 -21.70 -2.61
CA HIS A 134 3.93 -22.45 -1.36
C HIS A 134 4.68 -21.57 -0.35
N MET A 135 3.94 -20.75 0.39
CA MET A 135 4.52 -19.90 1.43
C MET A 135 4.89 -20.74 2.67
N PRO A 136 6.12 -20.63 3.21
CA PRO A 136 6.53 -21.35 4.43
C PRO A 136 5.89 -20.81 5.72
N MET A 137 5.05 -19.78 5.64
CA MET A 137 4.22 -19.36 6.76
C MET A 137 2.76 -19.61 6.41
N GLU A 138 2.10 -20.44 7.21
CA GLU A 138 0.70 -20.19 7.54
C GLU A 138 0.64 -18.71 7.91
N ILE A 139 0.07 -17.88 7.04
CA ILE A 139 -0.27 -16.50 7.40
C ILE A 139 -1.15 -16.68 8.63
N GLN A 140 -0.57 -16.48 9.81
CA GLN A 140 -1.30 -16.75 11.04
C GLN A 140 -2.51 -15.85 10.94
N SER A 141 -3.68 -16.48 10.90
CA SER A 141 -4.98 -15.85 10.80
C SER A 141 -5.20 -14.83 11.91
N ASN A 142 -4.29 -14.73 12.88
CA ASN A 142 -4.26 -13.83 14.01
C ASN A 142 -3.65 -12.45 13.66
N PHE A 143 -2.90 -12.34 12.57
CA PHE A 143 -2.52 -11.04 11.95
C PHE A 143 -3.67 -10.52 11.05
N LEU A 144 -4.51 -11.45 10.58
CA LEU A 144 -5.70 -11.23 9.73
C LEU A 144 -7.04 -11.27 10.50
N ALA A 145 -7.00 -11.53 11.80
CA ALA A 145 -8.18 -11.60 12.65
C ALA A 145 -7.82 -11.10 14.05
N LYS A 146 -8.15 -9.84 14.30
CA LYS A 146 -9.20 -9.46 15.27
C LYS A 146 -9.51 -7.98 15.18
#